data_AF-A0A671TES7-F1
#
_entry.id   AF-A0A671TES7-F1
#
_cell.length_a   1.000
_cell.length_b   1.000
_cell.length_c   1.000
_cell.angle_alpha   90.00
_cell.angle_beta   90.00
_cell.angle_gamma   90.00
#
_symmetry.space_group_name_H-M   'P 1'
#
loop_
_entity.id
_entity.type
_entity.pdbx_description
1 polymer ?
#
loop_
_entity_poly.entity_id
_entity_poly.type
_entity_poly.pdbx_seq_one_letter_code
_entity_poly.pdbx_strand_id
1 'polypeptide(L)'
;MLLCWCVGATVLLYVLYSWLIPTAVQFNGSLALLWHDVIVERALDTLTRSTRPQRLLKAVRKRATQGDPQSVISAIDHFCRHSEWAMNVGDEKGSILDSVVSELNPEKVLELGTYCGYSTVRIARLLPPGARLITLEFNADYAAIARQVIAWAGLEDKIQLVEGASEDWIPRMKEHFGIETFDFVFLDHWKHRYLPDTKLMEDCGLLRKGTVLLADNVICPGVPDYLEYVRNSLSYKSCYFKSHLEYTKAEDGLEKSVFLG
;
A
#
# COMPACT_ATOMS: atom_id res chain seq x y z
N MET A 1 -10.64 -27.46 42.16
CA MET A 1 -9.70 -27.91 41.12
C MET A 1 -10.01 -27.32 39.74
N LEU A 2 -11.23 -27.44 39.17
CA LEU A 2 -11.56 -26.88 37.85
C LEU A 2 -11.29 -25.37 37.68
N LEU A 3 -11.53 -24.54 38.71
CA LEU A 3 -11.32 -23.09 38.62
C LEU A 3 -9.85 -22.69 38.35
N CYS A 4 -8.88 -23.40 38.95
CA CYS A 4 -7.45 -23.13 38.72
C CYS A 4 -7.00 -23.49 37.29
N TRP A 5 -7.60 -24.53 36.69
CA TRP A 5 -7.32 -24.92 35.31
C TRP A 5 -7.86 -23.90 34.31
N CYS A 6 -9.05 -23.36 34.55
CA CYS A 6 -9.61 -22.29 33.73
C CYS A 6 -8.77 -21.00 33.80
N VAL A 7 -8.36 -20.59 35.01
CA VAL A 7 -7.50 -19.41 35.18
C VAL A 7 -6.13 -19.62 34.52
N GLY A 8 -5.50 -20.79 34.71
CA GLY A 8 -4.23 -21.13 34.07
C GLY A 8 -4.32 -21.13 32.53
N ALA A 9 -5.39 -21.69 31.96
CA ALA A 9 -5.62 -21.67 30.52
C ALA A 9 -5.85 -20.24 29.99
N THR A 10 -6.62 -19.41 30.69
CA THR A 10 -6.82 -18.01 30.28
C THR A 10 -5.55 -17.16 30.38
N VAL A 11 -4.72 -17.37 31.40
CA VAL A 11 -3.44 -16.67 31.55
C VAL A 11 -2.47 -17.12 30.47
N LEU A 12 -2.41 -18.43 30.16
CA LEU A 12 -1.60 -18.96 29.08
C LEU A 12 -2.04 -18.40 27.72
N LEU A 13 -3.35 -18.39 27.44
CA LEU A 13 -3.89 -17.80 26.22
C LEU A 13 -3.61 -16.30 26.14
N TYR A 14 -3.72 -15.57 27.26
CA TYR A 14 -3.38 -14.15 27.32
C TYR A 14 -1.89 -13.90 27.07
N VAL A 15 -0.99 -14.70 27.64
CA VAL A 15 0.46 -14.59 27.42
C VAL A 15 0.83 -14.97 25.99
N LEU A 16 0.25 -16.04 25.45
CA LEU A 16 0.43 -16.42 24.05
C LEU A 16 -0.04 -15.32 23.11
N TYR A 17 -1.24 -14.79 23.33
CA TYR A 17 -1.85 -13.73 22.51
C TYR A 17 -1.12 -12.38 22.65
N SER A 18 -0.72 -11.99 23.86
CA SER A 18 -0.21 -10.64 24.14
C SER A 18 1.30 -10.52 24.05
N TRP A 19 2.04 -11.64 24.10
CA TRP A 19 3.50 -11.62 24.15
C TRP A 19 4.15 -12.57 23.15
N LEU A 20 3.82 -13.87 23.20
CA LEU A 20 4.56 -14.90 22.47
C LEU A 20 4.30 -14.83 20.95
N ILE A 21 3.03 -14.73 20.56
CA ILE A 21 2.64 -14.67 19.16
C ILE A 21 3.03 -13.33 18.51
N PRO A 22 2.76 -12.15 19.13
CA PRO A 22 3.22 -10.88 18.58
C PRO A 22 4.74 -10.83 18.38
N THR A 23 5.51 -11.36 19.35
CA THR A 23 6.98 -11.40 19.25
C THR A 23 7.46 -12.32 18.13
N ALA A 24 6.85 -13.49 17.95
CA ALA A 24 7.20 -14.41 16.88
C ALA A 24 6.81 -13.85 15.49
N VAL A 25 5.69 -13.15 15.41
CA VAL A 25 5.18 -12.48 14.21
C VAL A 25 6.10 -11.35 13.75
N GLN A 26 6.79 -10.65 14.65
CA GLN A 26 7.67 -9.53 14.26
C GLN A 26 8.80 -9.91 13.29
N PHE A 27 9.22 -11.17 13.26
CA PHE A 27 10.40 -11.60 12.49
C PHE A 27 10.06 -12.51 11.29
N ASN A 28 8.79 -12.86 11.09
CA ASN A 28 8.37 -13.74 10.02
C ASN A 28 7.14 -13.17 9.31
N GLY A 29 7.33 -12.66 8.09
CA GLY A 29 6.27 -11.98 7.33
C GLY A 29 5.07 -12.88 7.02
N SER A 30 5.28 -14.15 6.67
CA SER A 30 4.16 -15.08 6.40
C SER A 30 3.31 -15.35 7.65
N LEU A 31 3.96 -15.50 8.81
CA LEU A 31 3.25 -15.62 10.09
C LEU A 31 2.55 -14.32 10.47
N ALA A 32 3.16 -13.17 10.15
CA ALA A 32 2.57 -11.86 10.38
C ALA A 32 1.27 -11.66 9.61
N LEU A 33 1.29 -11.93 8.30
CA LEU A 33 0.12 -11.84 7.44
C LEU A 33 -0.99 -12.79 7.90
N LEU A 34 -0.66 -14.05 8.21
CA LEU A 34 -1.63 -15.02 8.73
C LEU A 34 -2.26 -14.55 10.04
N TRP A 35 -1.44 -14.07 10.98
CA TRP A 35 -1.92 -13.62 12.29
C TRP A 35 -2.84 -12.42 12.17
N HIS A 36 -2.43 -11.40 11.42
CA HIS A 36 -3.17 -10.15 11.31
C HIS A 36 -4.45 -10.30 10.47
N ASP A 37 -4.37 -10.90 9.28
CA ASP A 37 -5.50 -10.93 8.34
C ASP A 37 -6.49 -12.06 8.61
N VAL A 38 -6.07 -13.17 9.22
CA VAL A 38 -6.99 -14.31 9.46
C VAL A 38 -7.51 -14.34 10.89
N ILE A 39 -6.67 -14.04 11.88
CA ILE A 39 -7.02 -14.24 13.29
C ILE A 39 -7.47 -12.92 13.92
N VAL A 40 -6.62 -11.90 13.90
CA VAL A 40 -6.88 -10.63 14.59
C VAL A 40 -8.02 -9.86 13.93
N GLU A 41 -8.01 -9.71 12.60
CA GLU A 41 -9.06 -8.97 11.89
C GLU A 41 -10.45 -9.56 12.15
N ARG A 42 -10.63 -10.87 11.99
CA ARG A 42 -11.94 -11.53 12.24
C ARG A 42 -12.44 -11.32 13.67
N ALA A 43 -11.54 -11.38 14.65
CA ALA A 43 -11.89 -11.17 16.05
C ALA A 43 -12.34 -9.71 16.30
N LEU A 44 -11.58 -8.74 15.78
CA LEU A 44 -11.88 -7.32 15.96
C LEU A 44 -13.11 -6.88 15.17
N ASP A 45 -13.31 -7.40 13.97
CA ASP A 45 -14.50 -7.09 13.17
C ASP A 45 -15.77 -7.59 13.87
N THR A 46 -15.72 -8.79 14.46
CA THR A 46 -16.82 -9.33 15.26
C THR A 46 -17.08 -8.50 16.52
N LEU A 47 -16.02 -8.14 17.25
CA LEU A 47 -16.11 -7.40 18.51
C LEU A 47 -16.61 -5.96 18.30
N THR A 48 -16.11 -5.28 17.27
CA THR A 48 -16.39 -3.86 17.00
C THR A 48 -17.56 -3.63 16.07
N ARG A 49 -18.03 -4.66 15.35
CA ARG A 49 -19.05 -4.57 14.30
C ARG A 49 -18.71 -3.53 13.22
N SER A 50 -17.42 -3.43 12.90
CA SER A 50 -16.88 -2.55 11.86
C SER A 50 -15.74 -3.26 11.17
N THR A 51 -15.31 -2.82 9.99
CA THR A 51 -14.11 -3.36 9.32
C THR A 51 -12.86 -2.56 9.71
N ARG A 52 -11.68 -3.16 9.56
CA ARG A 52 -10.39 -2.47 9.78
C ARG A 52 -10.27 -1.13 9.01
N PRO A 53 -10.62 -1.04 7.70
CA PRO A 53 -10.69 0.24 6.99
C PRO A 53 -11.61 1.30 7.63
N GLN A 54 -12.77 0.89 8.15
CA GLN A 54 -13.70 1.82 8.83
C GLN A 54 -13.09 2.33 10.16
N ARG A 55 -12.41 1.47 10.91
CA ARG A 55 -11.72 1.85 12.15
C ARG A 55 -10.53 2.77 11.89
N LEU A 56 -9.77 2.50 10.82
CA LEU A 56 -8.68 3.36 10.34
C LEU A 56 -9.21 4.76 9.98
N LEU A 57 -10.27 4.86 9.18
CA LEU A 57 -10.90 6.14 8.85
C LEU A 57 -11.39 6.89 10.10
N LYS A 58 -11.97 6.18 11.07
CA LYS A 58 -12.37 6.77 12.36
C LYS A 58 -11.16 7.30 13.13
N ALA A 59 -10.02 6.61 13.10
CA ALA A 59 -8.79 7.06 13.73
C ALA A 59 -8.23 8.32 13.04
N VAL A 60 -8.26 8.38 11.71
CA VAL A 60 -7.91 9.58 10.93
C VAL A 60 -8.77 10.77 11.36
N ARG A 61 -10.11 10.64 11.32
CA ARG A 61 -11.03 11.72 11.70
C ARG A 61 -10.85 12.22 13.13
N LYS A 62 -10.38 11.35 14.03
CA LYS A 62 -10.16 11.68 15.44
C LYS A 62 -8.82 12.39 15.68
N ARG A 63 -7.78 12.09 14.89
CA ARG A 63 -6.38 12.48 15.18
C ARG A 63 -5.78 13.45 14.16
N ALA A 64 -6.22 13.39 12.91
CA ALA A 64 -5.69 14.20 11.82
C ALA A 64 -6.44 15.52 11.70
N THR A 65 -5.72 16.57 11.32
CA THR A 65 -6.28 17.86 10.96
C THR A 65 -6.83 17.78 9.54
N GLN A 66 -8.07 18.23 9.34
CA GLN A 66 -8.68 18.26 8.01
C GLN A 66 -7.90 19.22 7.09
N GLY A 67 -7.61 18.80 5.87
CA GLY A 67 -6.81 19.55 4.89
C GLY A 67 -5.30 19.49 5.11
N ASP A 68 -4.82 18.67 6.06
CA ASP A 68 -3.39 18.44 6.30
C ASP A 68 -3.02 16.97 5.98
N PRO A 69 -2.49 16.71 4.77
CA PRO A 69 -2.06 15.37 4.35
C PRO A 69 -1.04 14.72 5.28
N GLN A 70 -0.13 15.51 5.86
CA GLN A 70 0.92 14.97 6.72
C GLN A 70 0.32 14.48 8.05
N SER A 71 -0.65 15.20 8.60
CA SER A 71 -1.38 14.74 9.78
C SER A 71 -2.19 13.47 9.53
N VAL A 72 -2.74 13.29 8.32
CA VAL A 72 -3.47 12.07 7.91
C VAL A 72 -2.53 10.88 7.89
N ILE A 73 -1.35 11.01 7.25
CA ILE A 73 -0.32 9.97 7.21
C ILE A 73 0.09 9.59 8.64
N SER A 74 0.43 10.58 9.47
CA SER A 74 0.83 10.33 10.86
C SER A 74 -0.28 9.69 11.71
N ALA A 75 -1.54 10.00 11.46
CA ALA A 75 -2.67 9.37 12.15
C ALA A 75 -2.83 7.89 11.78
N ILE A 76 -2.64 7.55 10.49
CA ILE A 76 -2.67 6.17 10.01
C ILE A 76 -1.50 5.38 10.59
N ASP A 77 -0.27 5.91 10.52
CA ASP A 77 0.90 5.26 11.12
C ASP A 77 0.73 5.04 12.62
N HIS A 78 0.19 6.02 13.35
CA HIS A 78 -0.12 5.86 14.76
C HIS A 78 -1.14 4.73 14.97
N PHE A 79 -2.21 4.67 14.18
CA PHE A 79 -3.22 3.62 14.29
C PHE A 79 -2.60 2.24 14.03
N CYS A 80 -1.80 2.10 12.98
CA CYS A 80 -1.20 0.83 12.60
C CYS A 80 -0.13 0.34 13.59
N ARG A 81 0.61 1.26 14.22
CA ARG A 81 1.62 0.92 15.24
C ARG A 81 1.04 0.59 16.61
N HIS A 82 -0.08 1.20 16.99
CA HIS A 82 -0.56 1.18 18.39
C HIS A 82 -1.96 0.59 18.57
N SER A 83 -2.68 0.31 17.50
CA SER A 83 -4.05 -0.19 17.57
C SER A 83 -4.20 -1.46 16.76
N GLU A 84 -4.08 -1.39 15.45
CA GLU A 84 -4.34 -2.52 14.56
C GLU A 84 -3.48 -2.45 13.32
N TRP A 85 -2.73 -3.51 13.03
CA TRP A 85 -1.93 -3.60 11.81
C TRP A 85 -2.81 -3.53 10.56
N ALA A 86 -2.35 -2.79 9.54
CA ALA A 86 -2.97 -2.73 8.23
C ALA A 86 -1.90 -2.79 7.13
N MET A 87 -2.29 -3.35 5.98
CA MET A 87 -1.43 -3.61 4.81
C MET A 87 -1.09 -2.36 3.98
N ASN A 88 -0.88 -1.21 4.62
CA ASN A 88 -0.38 -0.03 3.92
C ASN A 88 1.16 -0.06 3.88
N VAL A 89 1.79 0.60 2.89
CA VAL A 89 3.26 0.65 2.74
C VAL A 89 4.05 1.01 4.02
N GLY A 90 3.48 1.79 4.93
CA GLY A 90 4.10 2.10 6.23
C GLY A 90 5.14 3.22 6.15
N ASP A 91 5.71 3.60 7.30
CA ASP A 91 6.56 4.80 7.40
C ASP A 91 7.98 4.63 6.84
N GLU A 92 8.63 3.49 7.09
CA GLU A 92 9.98 3.20 6.57
C GLU A 92 9.99 3.15 5.03
N LYS A 93 9.21 2.24 4.44
CA LYS A 93 9.07 2.12 2.98
C LYS A 93 8.46 3.36 2.36
N GLY A 94 7.50 3.99 3.05
CA GLY A 94 6.91 5.23 2.56
C GLY A 94 7.90 6.39 2.52
N SER A 95 8.97 6.40 3.34
CA SER A 95 10.02 7.44 3.25
C SER A 95 10.88 7.26 1.98
N ILE A 96 11.06 6.01 1.54
CA ILE A 96 11.68 5.70 0.25
C ILE A 96 10.76 6.17 -0.89
N LEU A 97 9.47 5.85 -0.82
CA LEU A 97 8.46 6.34 -1.78
C LEU A 97 8.48 7.87 -1.89
N ASP A 98 8.45 8.58 -0.77
CA ASP A 98 8.51 10.04 -0.73
C ASP A 98 9.78 10.59 -1.40
N SER A 99 10.92 9.94 -1.15
CA SER A 99 12.21 10.33 -1.73
C SER A 99 12.22 10.15 -3.24
N VAL A 100 11.70 9.02 -3.74
CA VAL A 100 11.62 8.73 -5.18
C VAL A 100 10.67 9.70 -5.88
N VAL A 101 9.49 9.97 -5.32
CA VAL A 101 8.53 10.93 -5.89
C VAL A 101 9.11 12.33 -5.91
N SER A 102 9.79 12.75 -4.84
CA SER A 102 10.40 14.08 -4.76
C SER A 102 11.57 14.26 -5.74
N GLU A 103 12.41 13.23 -5.92
CA GLU A 103 13.53 13.23 -6.87
C GLU A 103 13.03 13.29 -8.32
N LEU A 104 11.98 12.53 -8.63
CA LEU A 104 11.41 12.43 -9.97
C LEU A 104 10.55 13.65 -10.35
N ASN A 105 9.88 14.27 -9.37
CA ASN A 105 8.91 15.36 -9.55
C ASN A 105 7.89 15.07 -10.67
N PRO A 106 7.14 13.95 -10.60
CA PRO A 106 6.30 13.48 -11.71
C PRO A 106 5.03 14.31 -11.90
N GLU A 107 4.57 14.43 -13.16
CA GLU A 107 3.32 15.13 -13.49
C GLU A 107 2.14 14.16 -13.67
N LYS A 108 2.40 12.96 -14.18
CA LYS A 108 1.39 11.92 -14.42
C LYS A 108 1.75 10.66 -13.66
N VAL A 109 0.95 10.33 -12.66
CA VAL A 109 1.17 9.19 -11.77
C VAL A 109 0.05 8.17 -11.90
N LEU A 110 0.43 6.89 -11.92
CA LEU A 110 -0.48 5.76 -11.75
C LEU A 110 -0.16 5.02 -10.45
N GLU A 111 -1.17 4.72 -9.67
CA GLU A 111 -1.11 3.83 -8.52
C GLU A 111 -2.02 2.62 -8.76
N LEU A 112 -1.46 1.43 -8.61
CA LEU A 112 -2.19 0.17 -8.70
C LEU A 112 -2.33 -0.41 -7.30
N GLY A 113 -3.52 -0.29 -6.71
CA GLY A 113 -3.84 -0.65 -5.32
C GLY A 113 -3.93 0.58 -4.42
N THR A 114 -5.16 1.04 -4.15
CA THR A 114 -5.39 2.22 -3.29
C THR A 114 -5.55 1.85 -1.81
N TYR A 115 -6.20 0.72 -1.53
CA TYR A 115 -6.64 0.31 -0.19
C TYR A 115 -7.37 1.45 0.55
N CYS A 116 -6.83 1.94 1.67
CA CYS A 116 -7.41 3.05 2.45
C CYS A 116 -6.88 4.43 2.03
N GLY A 117 -6.08 4.53 0.97
CA GLY A 117 -5.56 5.79 0.43
C GLY A 117 -4.27 6.31 1.08
N TYR A 118 -3.57 5.50 1.87
CA TYR A 118 -2.35 5.93 2.58
C TYR A 118 -1.22 6.32 1.62
N SER A 119 -0.83 5.43 0.70
CA SER A 119 0.18 5.69 -0.33
C SER A 119 -0.28 6.78 -1.29
N THR A 120 -1.57 6.80 -1.64
CA THR A 120 -2.20 7.84 -2.45
C THR A 120 -1.98 9.23 -1.87
N VAL A 121 -2.29 9.42 -0.58
CA VAL A 121 -2.07 10.69 0.14
C VAL A 121 -0.58 11.00 0.22
N ARG A 122 0.27 9.98 0.42
CA ARG A 122 1.73 10.18 0.45
C ARG A 122 2.26 10.71 -0.87
N ILE A 123 1.88 10.11 -1.99
CA ILE A 123 2.35 10.53 -3.31
C ILE A 123 1.77 11.91 -3.64
N ALA A 124 0.45 12.09 -3.53
CA ALA A 124 -0.24 13.30 -3.98
C ALA A 124 0.21 14.58 -3.24
N ARG A 125 0.62 14.49 -1.97
CA ARG A 125 1.13 15.66 -1.22
C ARG A 125 2.45 16.20 -1.75
N LEU A 126 3.21 15.39 -2.49
CA LEU A 126 4.52 15.74 -3.06
C LEU A 126 4.45 16.16 -4.53
N LEU A 127 3.29 16.01 -5.17
CA LEU A 127 3.14 16.31 -6.59
C LEU A 127 3.15 17.82 -6.87
N PRO A 128 3.80 18.27 -7.96
CA PRO A 128 3.80 19.67 -8.34
C PRO A 128 2.38 20.16 -8.70
N PRO A 129 2.15 21.49 -8.75
CA PRO A 129 0.87 22.03 -9.22
C PRO A 129 0.53 21.55 -10.63
N GLY A 130 -0.71 21.14 -10.86
CA GLY A 130 -1.19 20.64 -12.16
C GLY A 130 -0.93 19.16 -12.44
N ALA A 131 -0.09 18.50 -11.63
CA ALA A 131 0.10 17.06 -11.69
C ALA A 131 -1.16 16.29 -11.30
N ARG A 132 -1.28 15.07 -11.83
CA ARG A 132 -2.44 14.19 -11.62
C ARG A 132 -1.99 12.81 -11.16
N LEU A 133 -2.71 12.27 -10.20
CA LEU A 133 -2.58 10.90 -9.75
C LEU A 133 -3.85 10.12 -10.05
N ILE A 134 -3.74 9.08 -10.86
CA ILE A 134 -4.81 8.10 -11.07
C ILE A 134 -4.50 6.91 -10.16
N THR A 135 -5.46 6.50 -9.33
CA THR A 135 -5.32 5.33 -8.45
C THR A 135 -6.45 4.34 -8.68
N LEU A 136 -6.10 3.06 -8.80
CA LEU A 136 -7.04 1.98 -9.08
C LEU A 136 -7.28 1.12 -7.84
N GLU A 137 -8.55 0.91 -7.51
CA GLU A 137 -8.99 0.02 -6.42
C GLU A 137 -10.13 -0.88 -6.89
N PHE A 138 -9.95 -2.19 -6.81
CA PHE A 138 -10.96 -3.14 -7.26
C PHE A 138 -12.06 -3.36 -6.22
N ASN A 139 -11.77 -3.17 -4.93
CA ASN A 139 -12.70 -3.36 -3.83
C ASN A 139 -13.47 -2.06 -3.54
N ALA A 140 -14.77 -2.05 -3.84
CA ALA A 140 -15.63 -0.89 -3.66
C ALA A 140 -15.68 -0.36 -2.21
N ASP A 141 -15.59 -1.22 -1.19
CA ASP A 141 -15.59 -0.79 0.20
C ASP A 141 -14.28 -0.06 0.55
N TYR A 142 -13.15 -0.54 0.04
CA TYR A 142 -11.86 0.12 0.21
C TYR A 142 -11.82 1.46 -0.54
N ALA A 143 -12.29 1.48 -1.79
CA ALA A 143 -12.44 2.70 -2.57
C ALA A 143 -13.31 3.75 -1.84
N ALA A 144 -14.42 3.34 -1.22
CA ALA A 144 -15.29 4.23 -0.44
C ALA A 144 -14.59 4.82 0.79
N ILE A 145 -13.71 4.05 1.45
CA ILE A 145 -12.89 4.53 2.56
C ILE A 145 -11.80 5.48 2.06
N ALA A 146 -11.06 5.09 1.01
CA ALA A 146 -9.99 5.89 0.43
C ALA A 146 -10.50 7.27 -0.02
N ARG A 147 -11.66 7.36 -0.68
CA ARG A 147 -12.26 8.66 -1.04
C ARG A 147 -12.45 9.57 0.18
N GLN A 148 -12.91 9.02 1.30
CA GLN A 148 -13.10 9.80 2.52
C GLN A 148 -11.78 10.21 3.16
N VAL A 149 -10.74 9.37 3.10
CA VAL A 149 -9.39 9.72 3.57
C VAL A 149 -8.77 10.81 2.69
N ILE A 150 -8.90 10.70 1.36
CA ILE A 150 -8.42 11.67 0.38
C ILE A 150 -9.11 13.03 0.56
N ALA A 151 -10.43 13.03 0.72
CA ALA A 151 -11.20 14.24 1.02
C ALA A 151 -10.79 14.86 2.36
N TRP A 152 -10.55 14.05 3.39
CA TRP A 152 -10.06 14.54 4.68
C TRP A 152 -8.67 15.17 4.57
N ALA A 153 -7.81 14.64 3.69
CA ALA A 153 -6.49 15.20 3.41
C ALA A 153 -6.54 16.47 2.54
N GLY A 154 -7.68 16.79 1.92
CA GLY A 154 -7.83 17.97 1.04
C GLY A 154 -7.10 17.83 -0.29
N LEU A 155 -7.00 16.61 -0.84
CA LEU A 155 -6.23 16.32 -2.06
C LEU A 155 -7.09 15.91 -3.27
N GLU A 156 -8.41 16.08 -3.19
CA GLU A 156 -9.37 15.64 -4.21
C GLU A 156 -9.07 16.22 -5.61
N ASP A 157 -8.60 17.47 -5.68
CA ASP A 157 -8.31 18.14 -6.96
C ASP A 157 -7.13 17.51 -7.73
N LYS A 158 -6.27 16.72 -7.06
CA LYS A 158 -5.10 16.08 -7.67
C LYS A 158 -5.31 14.60 -7.97
N ILE A 159 -6.32 13.98 -7.37
CA ILE A 159 -6.46 12.53 -7.32
C ILE A 159 -7.74 12.10 -8.03
N GLN A 160 -7.59 11.19 -8.99
CA GLN A 160 -8.69 10.48 -9.61
C GLN A 160 -8.67 9.01 -9.17
N LEU A 161 -9.53 8.69 -8.20
CA LEU A 161 -9.74 7.31 -7.74
C LEU A 161 -10.76 6.62 -8.65
N VAL A 162 -10.37 5.47 -9.19
CA VAL A 162 -11.19 4.68 -10.11
C VAL A 162 -11.44 3.30 -9.50
N GLU A 163 -12.72 2.91 -9.46
CA GLU A 163 -13.10 1.57 -9.04
C GLU A 163 -12.95 0.58 -10.21
N GLY A 164 -12.24 -0.53 -9.97
CA GLY A 164 -12.13 -1.63 -10.92
C GLY A 164 -10.76 -2.32 -10.91
N ALA A 165 -10.68 -3.41 -11.65
CA ALA A 165 -9.46 -4.19 -11.80
C ALA A 165 -8.45 -3.46 -12.70
N SER A 166 -7.15 -3.66 -12.45
CA SER A 166 -6.08 -3.00 -13.21
C SER A 166 -6.04 -3.45 -14.66
N GLU A 167 -6.27 -4.73 -14.93
CA GLU A 167 -6.37 -5.29 -16.29
C GLU A 167 -7.43 -4.63 -17.17
N ASP A 168 -8.53 -4.17 -16.57
CA ASP A 168 -9.63 -3.56 -17.30
C ASP A 168 -9.36 -2.09 -17.62
N TRP A 169 -8.66 -1.40 -16.71
CA TRP A 169 -8.45 0.04 -16.77
C TRP A 169 -7.15 0.46 -17.45
N ILE A 170 -6.08 -0.33 -17.35
CA ILE A 170 -4.80 -0.04 -18.03
C ILE A 170 -5.01 0.21 -19.55
N PRO A 171 -5.74 -0.64 -20.30
CA PRO A 171 -5.96 -0.40 -21.73
C PRO A 171 -6.77 0.86 -22.06
N ARG A 172 -7.50 1.41 -21.08
CA ARG A 172 -8.39 2.57 -21.24
C ARG A 172 -7.74 3.90 -20.86
N MET A 173 -6.50 3.89 -20.37
CA MET A 173 -5.83 5.09 -19.83
C MET A 173 -5.76 6.25 -20.83
N LYS A 174 -5.43 5.95 -22.09
CA LYS A 174 -5.34 6.95 -23.16
C LYS A 174 -6.68 7.56 -23.51
N GLU A 175 -7.66 6.74 -23.85
CA GLU A 175 -8.97 7.19 -24.32
C GLU A 175 -9.78 7.86 -23.20
N HIS A 176 -9.77 7.28 -21.99
CA HIS A 176 -10.65 7.74 -20.91
C HIS A 176 -10.08 8.92 -20.14
N PHE A 177 -8.77 8.98 -19.93
CA PHE A 177 -8.13 10.01 -19.11
C PHE A 177 -7.25 10.98 -19.91
N GLY A 178 -7.05 10.74 -21.21
CA GLY A 178 -6.14 11.55 -22.04
C GLY A 178 -4.67 11.40 -21.64
N ILE A 179 -4.30 10.30 -20.99
CA ILE A 179 -2.92 10.05 -20.55
C ILE A 179 -2.18 9.24 -21.60
N GLU A 180 -1.25 9.87 -22.31
CA GLU A 180 -0.40 9.17 -23.28
C GLU A 180 0.60 8.23 -22.60
N THR A 181 1.30 8.72 -21.58
CA THR A 181 2.29 7.96 -20.81
C THR A 181 2.37 8.47 -19.37
N PHE A 182 2.75 7.59 -18.45
CA PHE A 182 3.01 7.93 -17.05
C PHE A 182 4.49 8.24 -16.80
N ASP A 183 4.74 9.12 -15.85
CA ASP A 183 6.10 9.44 -15.39
C ASP A 183 6.50 8.51 -14.23
N PHE A 184 5.52 8.17 -13.39
CA PHE A 184 5.69 7.32 -12.22
C PHE A 184 4.53 6.31 -12.12
N VAL A 185 4.86 5.07 -11.80
CA VAL A 185 3.89 4.01 -11.50
C VAL A 185 4.25 3.36 -10.16
N PHE A 186 3.31 3.36 -9.22
CA PHE A 186 3.43 2.65 -7.95
C PHE A 186 2.63 1.34 -8.00
N LEU A 187 3.30 0.21 -7.77
CA LEU A 187 2.67 -1.11 -7.76
C LEU A 187 2.56 -1.59 -6.31
N ASP A 188 1.33 -1.64 -5.79
CA ASP A 188 1.02 -2.16 -4.45
C ASP A 188 -0.34 -2.86 -4.38
N HIS A 189 -0.69 -3.59 -5.43
CA HIS A 189 -1.92 -4.39 -5.52
C HIS A 189 -1.59 -5.88 -5.34
N TRP A 190 -2.37 -6.73 -5.99
CA TRP A 190 -2.17 -8.18 -6.00
C TRP A 190 -0.83 -8.56 -6.64
N LYS A 191 0.02 -9.24 -5.89
CA LYS A 191 1.40 -9.51 -6.28
C LYS A 191 1.54 -10.29 -7.60
N HIS A 192 0.64 -11.23 -7.87
CA HIS A 192 0.60 -12.00 -9.13
C HIS A 192 0.24 -11.16 -10.37
N ARG A 193 -0.22 -9.91 -10.19
CA ARG A 193 -0.57 -8.99 -11.28
C ARG A 193 0.57 -8.04 -11.66
N TYR A 194 1.63 -7.94 -10.87
CA TYR A 194 2.72 -6.97 -11.13
C TYR A 194 3.36 -7.17 -12.51
N LEU A 195 3.74 -8.41 -12.84
CA LEU A 195 4.34 -8.72 -14.13
C LEU A 195 3.34 -8.58 -15.30
N PRO A 196 2.13 -9.18 -15.24
CA PRO A 196 1.10 -8.98 -16.28
C PRO A 196 0.78 -7.51 -16.55
N ASP A 197 0.59 -6.71 -15.50
CA ASP A 197 0.20 -5.30 -15.63
C ASP A 197 1.37 -4.44 -16.13
N THR A 198 2.61 -4.77 -15.74
CA THR A 198 3.81 -4.13 -16.30
C THR A 198 3.89 -4.32 -17.80
N LYS A 199 3.74 -5.57 -18.27
CA LYS A 199 3.71 -5.88 -19.71
C LYS A 199 2.53 -5.24 -20.42
N LEU A 200 1.36 -5.23 -19.80
CA LEU A 200 0.19 -4.58 -20.36
C LEU A 200 0.39 -3.07 -20.53
N MET A 201 1.04 -2.40 -19.58
CA MET A 201 1.41 -0.99 -19.72
C MET A 201 2.43 -0.76 -20.84
N GLU A 202 3.39 -1.67 -21.05
CA GLU A 202 4.30 -1.64 -22.20
C GLU A 202 3.53 -1.78 -23.52
N ASP A 203 2.69 -2.81 -23.63
CA ASP A 203 1.90 -3.11 -24.84
C ASP A 203 0.93 -1.97 -25.20
N CYS A 204 0.34 -1.31 -24.19
CA CYS A 204 -0.51 -0.14 -24.39
C CYS A 204 0.29 1.14 -24.71
N GLY A 205 1.63 1.08 -24.64
CA GLY A 205 2.52 2.22 -24.83
C GLY A 205 2.30 3.32 -23.80
N LEU A 206 2.09 2.94 -22.53
CA LEU A 206 1.88 3.85 -21.40
C LEU A 206 3.19 4.19 -20.67
N LEU A 207 4.27 3.48 -20.99
CA LEU A 207 5.61 3.74 -20.46
C LEU A 207 6.43 4.50 -21.50
N ARG A 208 7.09 5.58 -21.07
CA ARG A 208 8.07 6.32 -21.88
C ARG A 208 9.47 6.09 -21.30
N LYS A 209 10.50 6.32 -22.09
CA LYS A 209 11.86 6.35 -21.56
C LYS A 209 11.94 7.29 -20.34
N GLY A 210 12.45 6.78 -19.23
CA GLY A 210 12.52 7.45 -17.94
C GLY A 210 11.30 7.27 -17.04
N THR A 211 10.24 6.57 -17.46
CA THR A 211 9.15 6.18 -16.56
C THR A 211 9.71 5.31 -15.44
N VAL A 212 9.35 5.63 -14.20
CA VAL A 212 9.81 4.91 -13.01
C VAL A 212 8.67 4.04 -12.49
N LEU A 213 8.90 2.73 -12.44
CA LEU A 213 8.06 1.78 -11.72
C LEU A 213 8.67 1.58 -10.33
N LEU A 214 7.88 1.81 -9.28
CA LEU A 214 8.27 1.49 -7.91
C LEU A 214 7.30 0.43 -7.37
N ALA A 215 7.82 -0.77 -7.15
CA ALA A 215 7.06 -1.92 -6.70
C ALA A 215 7.29 -2.16 -5.21
N ASP A 216 6.22 -2.23 -4.43
CA ASP A 216 6.29 -2.60 -3.00
C ASP A 216 6.18 -4.12 -2.82
N ASN A 217 6.63 -4.61 -1.65
CA ASN A 217 6.55 -5.99 -1.21
C ASN A 217 7.27 -7.00 -2.10
N VAL A 218 8.42 -6.60 -2.66
CA VAL A 218 9.13 -7.46 -3.63
C VAL A 218 9.81 -8.66 -3.00
N ILE A 219 9.97 -8.67 -1.67
CA ILE A 219 10.50 -9.80 -0.90
C ILE A 219 9.38 -10.50 -0.10
N CYS A 220 8.50 -9.76 0.56
CA CYS A 220 7.39 -10.35 1.33
C CYS A 220 6.05 -9.64 1.02
N PRO A 221 5.05 -10.33 0.43
CA PRO A 221 5.03 -11.77 0.15
C PRO A 221 5.81 -12.19 -1.12
N GLY A 222 6.34 -11.23 -1.88
CA GLY A 222 7.28 -11.46 -2.98
C GLY A 222 6.65 -11.47 -4.37
N VAL A 223 7.42 -11.01 -5.35
CA VAL A 223 7.07 -10.99 -6.79
C VAL A 223 8.25 -11.47 -7.65
N PRO A 224 8.63 -12.76 -7.56
CA PRO A 224 9.85 -13.27 -8.17
C PRO A 224 9.87 -13.17 -9.70
N ASP A 225 8.72 -13.37 -10.36
CA ASP A 225 8.55 -13.28 -11.80
C ASP A 225 8.70 -11.84 -12.31
N TYR A 226 8.12 -10.87 -11.60
CA TYR A 226 8.33 -9.44 -11.86
C TYR A 226 9.81 -9.06 -11.70
N LEU A 227 10.45 -9.45 -10.59
CA LEU A 227 11.86 -9.16 -10.33
C LEU A 227 12.77 -9.79 -11.39
N GLU A 228 12.54 -11.04 -11.76
CA GLU A 228 13.28 -11.72 -12.80
C GLU A 228 13.16 -10.97 -14.13
N TYR A 229 11.95 -10.52 -14.49
CA TYR A 229 11.72 -9.77 -15.72
C TYR A 229 12.43 -8.41 -15.73
N VAL A 230 12.21 -7.55 -14.74
CA VAL A 230 12.75 -6.17 -14.72
C VAL A 230 14.26 -6.10 -14.45
N ARG A 231 14.87 -7.15 -13.88
CA ARG A 231 16.32 -7.21 -13.65
C ARG A 231 17.10 -7.78 -14.83
N ASN A 232 16.47 -8.60 -15.68
CA ASN A 232 17.12 -9.24 -16.84
C ASN A 232 16.71 -8.64 -18.20
N SER A 233 15.73 -7.73 -18.22
CA SER A 233 15.34 -7.01 -19.44
C SER A 233 16.28 -5.83 -19.73
N LEU A 234 16.68 -5.68 -21.01
CA LEU A 234 17.43 -4.51 -21.48
C LEU A 234 16.59 -3.22 -21.46
N SER A 235 15.28 -3.34 -21.37
CA SER A 235 14.34 -2.22 -21.31
C SER A 235 14.23 -1.62 -19.91
N TYR A 236 14.93 -2.15 -18.90
CA TYR A 236 14.87 -1.63 -17.53
C TYR A 236 16.25 -1.45 -16.90
N LYS A 237 16.38 -0.40 -16.09
CA LYS A 237 17.45 -0.26 -15.10
C LYS A 237 16.84 -0.33 -13.71
N SER A 238 17.13 -1.42 -12.99
CA SER A 238 16.53 -1.72 -11.69
C SER A 238 17.48 -1.48 -10.52
N CYS A 239 16.92 -1.04 -9.39
CA CYS A 239 17.62 -0.77 -8.13
C CYS A 239 16.73 -1.18 -6.96
N TYR A 240 17.28 -2.00 -6.06
CA TYR A 240 16.59 -2.51 -4.88
C TYR A 240 16.80 -1.59 -3.67
N PHE A 241 15.72 -1.29 -2.96
CA PHE A 241 15.72 -0.57 -1.69
C PHE A 241 15.31 -1.53 -0.57
N LYS A 242 16.30 -1.96 0.23
CA LYS A 242 16.05 -2.80 1.41
C LYS A 242 15.29 -2.01 2.48
N SER A 243 14.28 -2.64 3.07
CA SER A 243 13.51 -2.11 4.20
C SER A 243 12.91 -3.27 5.02
N HIS A 244 11.79 -3.02 5.69
CA HIS A 244 11.05 -4.00 6.46
C HIS A 244 9.58 -4.03 6.04
N LEU A 245 8.93 -5.17 6.27
CA LEU A 245 7.50 -5.31 6.15
C LEU A 245 6.82 -4.38 7.16
N GLU A 246 5.80 -3.66 6.72
CA GLU A 246 5.15 -2.56 7.42
C GLU A 246 4.88 -2.88 8.90
N TYR A 247 5.43 -2.02 9.77
CA TYR A 247 5.28 -2.11 11.23
C TYR A 247 5.81 -3.39 11.89
N THR A 248 6.62 -4.18 11.18
CA THR A 248 7.31 -5.37 11.69
C THR A 248 8.84 -5.22 11.59
N LYS A 249 9.57 -6.27 11.95
CA LYS A 249 11.03 -6.39 11.74
C LYS A 249 11.38 -7.41 10.65
N ALA A 250 10.37 -7.96 9.96
CA ALA A 250 10.60 -8.91 8.87
C ALA A 250 11.18 -8.15 7.67
N GLU A 251 12.13 -8.76 6.97
CA GLU A 251 12.75 -8.14 5.79
C GLU A 251 11.73 -7.98 4.66
N ASP A 252 11.74 -6.80 4.06
CA ASP A 252 11.04 -6.51 2.82
C ASP A 252 11.83 -5.48 2.00
N GLY A 253 11.28 -5.00 0.89
CA GLY A 253 11.85 -3.87 0.18
C GLY A 253 11.01 -3.43 -1.01
N LEU A 254 11.51 -2.38 -1.66
CA LEU A 254 10.94 -1.86 -2.91
C LEU A 254 11.93 -2.05 -4.06
N GLU A 255 11.43 -2.38 -5.24
CA GLU A 255 12.22 -2.37 -6.48
C GLU A 255 11.86 -1.12 -7.29
N LYS A 256 12.85 -0.27 -7.57
CA LYS A 256 12.73 0.82 -8.53
C LYS A 256 13.25 0.36 -9.88
N SER A 257 12.41 0.37 -10.91
CA SER A 257 12.74 -0.01 -12.27
C SER A 257 12.48 1.15 -13.22
N VAL A 258 13.55 1.70 -13.81
CA VAL A 258 13.45 2.81 -14.78
C VAL A 258 13.35 2.22 -16.18
N PHE A 259 12.26 2.50 -16.89
CA PHE A 259 12.05 2.07 -18.26
C PHE A 259 12.98 2.81 -19.23
N LEU A 260 13.70 2.08 -20.07
CA LEU A 260 14.74 2.59 -20.97
C LEU A 260 14.28 2.69 -22.44
N GLY A 261 13.15 2.06 -22.78
CA GLY A 261 12.68 1.85 -24.16
C GLY A 261 13.10 0.50 -24.69
#